data_AF-A0A2J8U395-F1
#
_entry.id   AF-A0A2J8U395-F1
#
_cell.length_a   1.000
_cell.length_b   1.000
_cell.length_c   1.000
_cell.angle_alpha   90.00
_cell.angle_beta   90.00
_cell.angle_gamma   90.00
#
_symmetry.space_group_name_H-M   'P 1'
#
loop_
_entity.id
_entity.type
_entity.pdbx_description
1 polymer ?
#
loop_
_entity_poly.entity_id
_entity_poly.type
_entity_poly.pdbx_seq_one_letter_code
_entity_poly.pdbx_strand_id
1 'polypeptide(L)'
;DMDAYCRKENSSEICSNNGECVCGQCVCRKRDNTNEIYSGKFCECDNFNCDRSNGLICGGNGVCKCRVCECNPNYTGSACDCSLDTSTCEASNGQICNGRGICECGV
;
A
#
# COMPACT_ATOMS: atom_id res chain seq x y z
N ASP A 1 -26.37 22.08 -7.98
CA ASP A 1 -24.94 22.05 -7.67
C ASP A 1 -24.41 20.65 -7.98
N MET A 2 -23.72 20.46 -9.11
CA MET A 2 -23.27 19.13 -9.57
C MET A 2 -22.04 18.63 -8.79
N ASP A 3 -21.32 19.54 -8.15
CA ASP A 3 -20.11 19.25 -7.39
C ASP A 3 -20.38 18.33 -6.19
N ALA A 4 -21.60 18.36 -5.65
CA ALA A 4 -22.04 17.48 -4.58
C ALA A 4 -21.96 15.99 -4.95
N TYR A 5 -22.16 15.62 -6.22
CA TYR A 5 -22.08 14.21 -6.67
C TYR A 5 -20.65 13.68 -6.80
N CYS A 6 -19.67 14.59 -6.80
CA CYS A 6 -18.25 14.29 -6.95
C CYS A 6 -17.47 14.43 -5.63
N ARG A 7 -18.17 14.67 -4.51
CA ARG A 7 -17.58 14.69 -3.17
C ARG A 7 -17.97 13.41 -2.42
N LYS A 8 -17.02 12.84 -1.70
CA LYS A 8 -17.26 11.66 -0.84
C LYS A 8 -18.10 12.05 0.39
N GLU A 9 -17.73 13.16 1.01
CA GLU A 9 -18.41 13.79 2.14
C GLU A 9 -18.54 15.29 1.87
N ASN A 10 -19.47 15.98 2.54
CA ASN A 10 -19.73 17.41 2.28
C ASN A 10 -18.50 18.31 2.45
N SER A 11 -17.55 17.94 3.30
CA SER A 11 -16.28 18.64 3.53
C SER A 11 -15.12 18.11 2.69
N SER A 12 -15.30 17.02 1.94
CA SER A 12 -14.25 16.44 1.11
C SER A 12 -14.05 17.23 -0.18
N GLU A 13 -12.82 17.23 -0.69
CA GLU A 13 -12.50 17.83 -1.98
C GLU A 13 -13.22 17.11 -3.14
N ILE A 14 -13.55 17.86 -4.19
CA ILE A 14 -14.12 17.30 -5.42
C ILE A 14 -13.12 16.29 -6.00
N CYS A 15 -13.58 15.06 -6.22
CA CYS A 15 -12.78 13.96 -6.75
C CYS A 15 -11.43 13.78 -6.00
N SER A 16 -11.44 14.01 -4.69
CA SER A 16 -10.26 13.91 -3.80
C SER A 16 -9.05 14.71 -4.29
N ASN A 17 -9.27 15.77 -5.11
CA ASN A 17 -8.22 16.54 -5.78
C ASN A 17 -7.32 15.70 -6.73
N ASN A 18 -7.81 14.54 -7.17
CA ASN A 18 -7.10 13.60 -8.05
C ASN A 18 -7.82 13.39 -9.39
N GLY A 19 -8.76 14.27 -9.73
CA GLY A 19 -9.55 14.15 -10.95
C GLY A 19 -10.42 15.37 -11.20
N GLU A 20 -11.23 15.28 -12.23
CA GLU A 20 -12.17 16.32 -12.64
C GLU A 20 -13.61 15.78 -12.56
N CYS A 21 -14.54 16.61 -12.10
CA CYS A 21 -15.96 16.26 -12.06
C CYS A 21 -16.59 16.55 -13.42
N VAL A 22 -16.94 15.49 -14.16
CA VAL A 22 -17.57 15.59 -15.48
C VAL A 22 -18.94 14.91 -15.41
N CYS A 23 -20.00 15.67 -15.68
CA CYS A 23 -21.38 15.17 -15.66
C CYS A 23 -21.78 14.48 -14.33
N GLY A 24 -21.27 14.96 -13.20
CA GLY A 24 -21.56 14.39 -11.87
C GLY A 24 -20.81 13.09 -11.55
N GLN A 25 -19.78 12.75 -12.33
CA GLN A 25 -18.88 11.62 -12.08
C GLN A 25 -17.43 12.08 -12.10
N CYS A 26 -16.59 11.45 -11.27
CA CYS A 26 -15.18 11.75 -11.25
C CYS A 26 -14.42 11.01 -12.36
N VAL A 27 -13.69 11.77 -13.16
CA VAL A 27 -12.71 11.28 -14.12
C VAL A 27 -11.33 11.48 -13.50
N CYS A 28 -10.69 10.37 -13.11
CA CYS A 28 -9.40 10.44 -12.42
C CYS A 28 -8.27 10.90 -13.36
N ARG A 29 -7.41 11.77 -12.85
CA ARG A 29 -6.27 12.32 -13.57
C ARG A 29 -5.27 11.23 -13.92
N LYS A 30 -4.70 11.28 -15.11
CA LYS A 30 -3.61 10.40 -15.53
C LYS A 30 -2.27 10.96 -15.05
N ARG A 31 -1.33 10.08 -14.70
CA ARG A 31 0.05 10.44 -14.38
C ARG A 31 0.96 10.23 -15.59
N ASP A 32 2.16 10.81 -15.53
CA ASP A 32 3.20 10.60 -16.55
C ASP A 32 3.67 9.14 -16.59
N ASN A 33 3.78 8.51 -15.41
CA ASN A 33 3.98 7.08 -15.29
C ASN A 33 2.65 6.36 -15.45
N THR A 34 2.49 5.61 -16.55
CA THR A 34 1.24 4.90 -16.88
C THR A 34 0.90 3.78 -15.90
N ASN A 35 1.87 3.30 -15.12
CA ASN A 35 1.65 2.28 -14.09
C ASN A 35 1.07 2.87 -12.79
N GLU A 36 1.09 4.20 -12.65
CA GLU A 36 0.57 4.91 -11.48
C GLU A 36 -0.84 5.41 -11.74
N ILE A 37 -1.78 4.85 -10.99
CA ILE A 37 -3.21 4.96 -11.27
C ILE A 37 -3.91 5.52 -10.04
N TYR A 38 -4.69 6.59 -10.24
CA TYR A 38 -5.74 6.99 -9.33
C TYR A 38 -7.02 6.21 -9.66
N SER A 39 -7.71 5.72 -8.64
CA SER A 39 -8.91 4.89 -8.79
C SER A 39 -9.93 5.20 -7.69
N GLY A 40 -11.10 4.55 -7.77
CA GLY A 40 -12.21 4.79 -6.85
C GLY A 40 -13.24 5.75 -7.43
N LYS A 41 -14.42 5.82 -6.79
CA LYS A 41 -15.55 6.61 -7.28
C LYS A 41 -15.26 8.11 -7.26
N PHE A 42 -14.41 8.53 -6.32
CA PHE A 42 -14.02 9.90 -6.08
C PHE A 42 -12.51 10.08 -6.25
N CYS A 43 -11.83 9.19 -6.98
CA CYS A 43 -10.37 9.20 -7.16
C CYS A 43 -9.59 9.23 -5.82
N GLU A 44 -10.16 8.60 -4.79
CA GLU A 44 -9.66 8.59 -3.43
C GLU A 44 -8.53 7.57 -3.21
N CYS A 45 -8.42 6.59 -4.11
CA CYS A 45 -7.43 5.53 -4.07
C CYS A 45 -6.30 5.79 -5.06
N ASP A 46 -5.12 5.27 -4.75
CA ASP A 46 -4.05 5.11 -5.72
C ASP A 46 -3.19 3.88 -5.39
N ASN A 47 -2.35 3.46 -6.34
CA ASN A 47 -1.47 2.30 -6.22
C ASN A 47 0.02 2.67 -6.01
N PHE A 48 0.33 3.91 -5.64
CA PHE A 48 1.72 4.40 -5.58
C PHE A 48 2.10 5.21 -4.34
N ASN A 49 1.13 5.61 -3.51
CA ASN A 49 1.33 6.24 -2.21
C ASN A 49 1.15 5.26 -1.03
N CYS A 50 1.48 3.98 -1.21
CA CYS A 50 1.63 3.07 -0.07
C CYS A 50 2.97 3.29 0.65
N ASP A 51 3.07 2.75 1.87
CA ASP A 51 4.30 2.76 2.64
C ASP A 51 5.47 2.14 1.87
N ARG A 52 6.66 2.68 2.13
CA ARG A 52 7.90 2.26 1.48
C ARG A 52 8.88 1.74 2.51
N SER A 53 9.60 0.69 2.12
CA SER A 53 10.79 0.22 2.83
C SER A 53 11.92 0.08 1.82
N ASN A 54 13.13 0.52 2.21
CA ASN A 54 14.29 0.59 1.33
C ASN A 54 14.03 1.29 -0.02
N GLY A 55 13.16 2.31 -0.02
CA GLY A 55 12.77 3.07 -1.21
C GLY A 55 11.73 2.40 -2.12
N LEU A 56 11.38 1.13 -1.87
CA LEU A 56 10.42 0.36 -2.64
C LEU A 56 9.02 0.42 -2.01
N ILE A 57 8.00 0.58 -2.84
CA ILE A 57 6.59 0.49 -2.43
C ILE A 57 6.34 -0.92 -1.91
N CYS A 58 5.74 -1.01 -0.71
CA CYS A 58 5.51 -2.28 -0.02
C CYS A 58 6.78 -3.14 0.09
N GLY A 59 7.94 -2.50 0.25
CA GLY A 59 9.23 -3.19 0.40
C GLY A 59 9.63 -4.04 -0.82
N GLY A 60 8.89 -3.96 -1.93
CA GLY A 60 8.97 -4.91 -3.04
C GLY A 60 8.30 -6.27 -2.77
N ASN A 61 7.75 -6.49 -1.57
CA ASN A 61 7.16 -7.75 -1.13
C ASN A 61 5.64 -7.68 -0.97
N GLY A 62 4.99 -6.82 -1.74
CA GLY A 62 3.54 -6.71 -1.72
C GLY A 62 3.00 -5.90 -2.88
N VAL A 63 1.68 -5.86 -2.98
CA VAL A 63 0.95 -5.08 -3.97
C VAL A 63 0.27 -3.92 -3.27
N CYS A 64 0.51 -2.70 -3.76
CA CYS A 64 -0.17 -1.52 -3.25
C CYS A 64 -1.62 -1.47 -3.79
N LYS A 65 -2.60 -1.61 -2.90
CA LYS A 65 -4.02 -1.47 -3.21
C LYS A 65 -4.64 -0.36 -2.38
N CYS A 66 -5.07 0.71 -3.06
CA CYS A 66 -5.67 1.89 -2.41
C CYS A 66 -4.88 2.36 -1.18
N ARG A 67 -3.58 2.64 -1.38
CA ARG A 67 -2.65 3.11 -0.32
C ARG A 67 -2.38 2.14 0.83
N VAL A 68 -2.86 0.91 0.75
CA VAL A 68 -2.55 -0.16 1.70
C VAL A 68 -1.71 -1.23 1.00
N CYS A 69 -0.65 -1.67 1.66
CA CYS A 69 0.13 -2.79 1.17
C CYS A 69 -0.56 -4.12 1.49
N GLU A 70 -0.88 -4.88 0.45
CA GLU A 70 -1.22 -6.28 0.58
C GLU A 70 0.06 -7.10 0.42
N CYS A 71 0.59 -7.61 1.53
CA CYS A 71 1.85 -8.34 1.54
C CYS A 71 1.75 -9.69 0.85
N ASN A 72 2.83 -10.06 0.17
CA ASN A 72 3.03 -11.40 -0.35
C ASN A 72 3.04 -12.42 0.82
N PRO A 73 2.78 -13.71 0.54
CA PRO A 73 2.95 -14.75 1.54
C PRO A 73 4.34 -14.67 2.19
N ASN A 74 4.38 -14.89 3.52
CA ASN A 74 5.57 -14.78 4.36
C ASN A 74 6.14 -13.37 4.57
N TYR A 75 5.39 -12.31 4.27
CA TYR A 75 5.74 -10.94 4.64
C TYR A 75 4.63 -10.28 5.46
N THR A 76 5.03 -9.39 6.36
CA THR A 76 4.13 -8.61 7.21
C THR A 76 4.67 -7.19 7.43
N GLY A 77 3.94 -6.38 8.17
CA GLY A 77 4.22 -4.96 8.39
C GLY A 77 3.48 -4.07 7.39
N SER A 78 3.35 -2.78 7.71
CA SER A 78 2.62 -1.83 6.85
C SER A 78 3.30 -1.60 5.51
N ALA A 79 4.62 -1.78 5.46
CA ALA A 79 5.44 -1.72 4.26
C ALA A 79 5.89 -3.09 3.74
N CYS A 80 5.34 -4.21 4.25
CA CYS A 80 5.74 -5.58 3.89
C CYS A 80 7.25 -5.84 3.97
N ASP A 81 7.91 -5.26 4.96
CA ASP A 81 9.35 -5.28 5.15
C ASP A 81 9.80 -6.34 6.16
N CYS A 82 8.85 -6.93 6.90
CA CYS A 82 9.14 -7.95 7.88
C CYS A 82 8.92 -9.35 7.30
N SER A 83 10.01 -10.11 7.12
CA SER A 83 9.93 -11.52 6.70
C SER A 83 9.43 -12.41 7.85
N LEU A 84 8.47 -13.29 7.56
CA LEU A 84 8.04 -14.34 8.48
C LEU A 84 8.91 -15.60 8.37
N ASP A 85 9.84 -15.64 7.41
CA ASP A 85 10.81 -16.72 7.30
C ASP A 85 11.82 -16.64 8.45
N THR A 86 11.92 -17.73 9.22
CA THR A 86 12.82 -17.86 10.36
C THR A 86 14.06 -18.69 10.03
N SER A 87 14.23 -19.13 8.79
CA SER A 87 15.37 -19.95 8.34
C SER A 87 16.72 -19.29 8.64
N THR A 88 16.79 -17.96 8.55
CA THR A 88 17.97 -17.15 8.88
C THR A 88 18.31 -17.14 10.37
N CYS A 89 17.32 -17.41 11.23
CA CYS A 89 17.46 -17.47 12.68
C CYS A 89 17.76 -18.90 13.18
N GLU A 90 17.68 -19.92 12.32
CA GLU A 90 17.94 -21.30 12.71
C GLU A 90 19.45 -21.53 12.91
N ALA A 91 19.83 -21.91 14.12
CA ALA A 91 21.21 -22.23 14.44
C ALA A 91 21.57 -23.66 14.02
N SER A 92 22.87 -24.01 13.97
CA SER A 92 23.34 -25.35 13.59
C SER A 92 22.80 -26.49 14.46
N ASN A 93 22.23 -26.17 15.63
CA ASN A 93 21.59 -27.13 16.53
C ASN A 93 20.08 -27.34 16.24
N GLY A 94 19.54 -26.74 15.18
CA GLY A 94 18.13 -26.82 14.77
C GLY A 94 17.17 -25.94 15.61
N GLN A 95 17.69 -25.12 16.52
CA GLN A 95 16.87 -24.22 17.34
C GLN A 95 16.90 -22.81 16.77
N ILE A 96 15.75 -22.16 16.72
CA ILE A 96 15.63 -20.73 16.42
C ILE A 96 16.34 -19.93 17.52
N CYS A 97 17.28 -19.07 17.13
CA CYS A 97 18.06 -18.21 18.01
C CYS A 97 18.75 -18.98 19.16
N ASN A 98 19.22 -20.21 18.92
CA ASN A 98 19.76 -21.14 19.93
C ASN A 98 18.83 -21.37 21.16
N GLY A 99 17.52 -21.14 21.01
CA GLY A 99 16.55 -21.20 22.10
C GLY A 99 16.68 -20.06 23.13
N ARG A 100 17.40 -18.98 22.79
CA ARG A 100 17.73 -17.87 23.70
C ARG A 100 17.12 -16.53 23.32
N GLY A 101 16.29 -16.50 22.28
CA GLY A 101 15.69 -15.28 21.76
C GLY A 101 14.45 -15.55 20.92
N ILE A 102 13.85 -14.47 20.44
CA ILE A 102 12.74 -14.46 19.50
C ILE A 102 13.31 -14.04 18.15
N CYS A 103 12.94 -14.74 17.08
CA CYS A 103 13.24 -14.33 15.73
C CYS A 103 12.12 -13.39 15.26
N GLU A 104 12.45 -12.12 15.03
CA GLU A 104 11.50 -11.11 14.58
C GLU A 104 11.97 -10.60 13.22
N CYS A 105 11.11 -10.70 12.19
CA CYS A 105 11.46 -10.28 10.84
C CYS A 105 12.69 -11.00 10.23
N GLY A 106 13.01 -12.21 10.70
CA GLY A 106 14.16 -12.99 10.25
C GLY A 106 15.49 -12.61 10.92
N VAL A 107 15.45 -11.85 12.03
CA VAL A 107 16.62 -11.46 12.84
C VAL A 107 16.46 -11.78 14.32
#